data_AF-A0A9R0P6H3-F1
#
_entry.id   AF-A0A9R0P6H3-F1
#
_cell.length_a   1.000
_cell.length_b   1.000
_cell.length_c   1.000
_cell.angle_alpha   90.00
_cell.angle_beta   90.00
_cell.angle_gamma   90.00
#
_symmetry.space_group_name_H-M   'P 1'
#
loop_
_entity.id
_entity.type
_entity.pdbx_description
1 polymer ?
#
loop_
_entity_poly.entity_id
_entity_poly.type
_entity_poly.pdbx_seq_one_letter_code
_entity_poly.pdbx_strand_id
1 'polypeptide(L)'
;MQRDRQSWLVRFGELRYRAFSGAPVAEVAPAQWGLDPATIRQAAHSRRYRETAPSHPESLRFEFAPGLFPPPFDRGPGTDADRRRLAKLLSGQEQFWASSRRLRLGRDDIGKAAAAAGMTVVAEAADATDRLLLLRRADLPDEELRPRTAGRRLDLSTVQSLAGVLGIAVVTAGTWVAATAEQKWPLVLIPVSLIAAVAAQFLIRAIAGRSPRMPWLDEPFDGSPQVIVLPPPSVSAELLGEVASLHGYFSAGPCESTRNHLDLLFRKTRPGLVFGTPAPRITPAYEVPAGSPDREQWLRNHLDGRDELWVSVRHAKLPPARIAEIAGAEGLLPAAEFADSTDRILLLRRGSPVPVRKFRMSFTGFLAPAGWAALCFVGGLVTATLTGDERIAAIGFALTVLGVPPLLWVLRAFPRSVRVGWLAGEFDGSSSVTFFSGQFAVSPELIRQIAAFHGYYFRSQTATNAQGTLVTYARLR
;
A
#
# COMPACT_ATOMS: atom_id res chain seq x y z
N MET A 1 -0.10 20.97 -2.88
CA MET A 1 -1.50 21.13 -2.39
C MET A 1 -2.12 19.85 -1.84
N GLN A 2 -2.37 18.79 -2.62
CA GLN A 2 -3.04 17.58 -2.08
C GLN A 2 -2.18 16.78 -1.08
N ARG A 3 -0.85 16.69 -1.30
CA ARG A 3 0.09 16.08 -0.34
C ARG A 3 0.23 16.88 0.94
N ASP A 4 0.33 18.20 0.84
CA ASP A 4 0.42 19.08 2.02
C ASP A 4 -0.84 18.93 2.88
N ARG A 5 -2.01 18.88 2.25
CA ARG A 5 -3.29 18.61 2.91
C ARG A 5 -3.34 17.21 3.56
N GLN A 6 -2.88 16.16 2.89
CA GLN A 6 -2.82 14.82 3.47
C GLN A 6 -1.85 14.74 4.65
N SER A 7 -0.68 15.36 4.53
CA SER A 7 0.30 15.40 5.61
C SER A 7 -0.23 16.19 6.81
N TRP A 8 -0.96 17.28 6.56
CA TRP A 8 -1.67 18.05 7.58
C TRP A 8 -2.74 17.19 8.27
N LEU A 9 -3.54 16.42 7.51
CA LEU A 9 -4.56 15.54 8.07
C LEU A 9 -3.97 14.40 8.92
N VAL A 10 -2.87 13.80 8.47
CA VAL A 10 -2.15 12.78 9.25
C VAL A 10 -1.62 13.38 10.56
N ARG A 11 -1.02 14.57 10.53
CA ARG A 11 -0.56 15.26 11.76
C ARG A 11 -1.70 15.61 12.70
N PHE A 12 -2.84 16.05 12.14
CA PHE A 12 -4.05 16.30 12.92
C PHE A 12 -4.58 15.04 13.59
N GLY A 13 -4.63 13.92 12.86
CA GLY A 13 -5.02 12.62 13.40
C GLY A 13 -4.02 12.12 14.45
N GLU A 14 -2.72 12.25 14.22
CA GLU A 14 -1.69 11.89 15.18
C GLU A 14 -1.84 12.71 16.47
N LEU A 15 -1.99 14.03 16.38
CA LEU A 15 -2.27 14.88 17.53
C LEU A 15 -3.51 14.39 18.28
N ARG A 16 -4.61 14.18 17.54
CA ARG A 16 -5.92 13.81 18.10
C ARG A 16 -5.87 12.50 18.87
N TYR A 17 -5.18 11.48 18.39
CA TYR A 17 -5.24 10.16 19.02
C TYR A 17 -4.00 9.82 19.86
N ARG A 18 -2.83 10.43 19.57
CA ARG A 18 -1.58 10.19 20.29
C ARG A 18 -1.35 11.17 21.44
N ALA A 19 -1.54 12.47 21.20
CA ALA A 19 -1.35 13.49 22.25
C ALA A 19 -2.58 13.59 23.16
N PHE A 20 -3.79 13.45 22.60
CA PHE A 20 -5.06 13.45 23.35
C PHE A 20 -5.60 12.02 23.53
N SER A 21 -4.76 11.15 24.08
CA SER A 21 -5.01 9.70 24.24
C SER A 21 -5.87 9.34 25.46
N GLY A 22 -6.25 10.31 26.30
CA GLY A 22 -6.93 10.09 27.59
C GLY A 22 -6.01 10.30 28.80
N ALA A 23 -4.75 10.68 28.59
CA ALA A 23 -3.87 11.16 29.66
C ALA A 23 -4.51 12.35 30.42
N PRO A 24 -4.38 12.43 31.76
CA PRO A 24 -5.06 13.43 32.57
C PRO A 24 -4.72 14.87 32.17
N VAL A 25 -3.47 15.09 31.73
CA VAL A 25 -2.98 16.38 31.23
C VAL A 25 -2.21 16.14 29.94
N ALA A 26 -2.43 16.99 28.94
CA ALA A 26 -1.69 17.03 27.68
C ALA A 26 -1.17 18.44 27.43
N GLU A 27 0.13 18.58 27.18
CA GLU A 27 0.76 19.85 26.84
C GLU A 27 1.35 19.76 25.42
N VAL A 28 0.96 20.71 24.57
CA VAL A 28 1.20 20.65 23.12
C VAL A 28 1.73 22.00 22.64
N ALA A 29 2.90 22.01 21.99
CA ALA A 29 3.45 23.20 21.36
C ALA A 29 2.99 23.28 19.88
N PRO A 30 2.28 24.34 19.43
CA PRO A 30 1.80 24.42 18.05
C PRO A 30 2.90 24.28 16.99
N ALA A 31 4.07 24.86 17.24
CA ALA A 31 5.23 24.77 16.36
C ALA A 31 5.72 23.33 16.15
N GLN A 32 5.63 22.45 17.16
CA GLN A 32 6.06 21.06 17.07
C GLN A 32 5.19 20.23 16.11
N TRP A 33 3.92 20.64 15.95
CA TRP A 33 2.94 19.93 15.13
C TRP A 33 2.74 20.59 13.77
N GLY A 34 3.19 21.84 13.60
CA GLY A 34 2.95 22.62 12.38
C GLY A 34 1.46 22.80 12.11
N LEU A 35 0.67 22.93 13.18
CA LEU A 35 -0.77 23.15 13.18
C LEU A 35 -1.05 24.48 13.87
N ASP A 36 -2.08 25.20 13.42
CA ASP A 36 -2.51 26.41 14.10
C ASP A 36 -3.16 26.09 15.46
N PRO A 37 -3.09 27.02 16.43
CA PRO A 37 -3.67 26.82 17.76
C PRO A 37 -5.17 26.47 17.75
N ALA A 38 -5.95 27.00 16.81
CA ALA A 38 -7.39 26.73 16.75
C ALA A 38 -7.67 25.27 16.35
N THR A 39 -6.93 24.73 15.39
CA THR A 39 -6.95 23.31 15.02
C THR A 39 -6.58 22.41 16.19
N ILE A 40 -5.58 22.78 17.00
CA ILE A 40 -5.18 22.02 18.19
C ILE A 40 -6.30 22.00 19.24
N ARG A 41 -6.93 23.16 19.51
CA ARG A 41 -8.09 23.25 20.40
C ARG A 41 -9.27 22.40 19.90
N GLN A 42 -9.51 22.39 18.60
CA GLN A 42 -10.54 21.56 18.00
C GLN A 42 -10.24 20.06 18.21
N ALA A 43 -8.99 19.63 18.01
CA ALA A 43 -8.57 18.25 18.27
C ALA A 43 -8.77 17.88 19.75
N ALA A 44 -8.34 18.75 20.67
CA ALA A 44 -8.49 18.57 22.12
C ALA A 44 -9.98 18.45 22.52
N HIS A 45 -10.82 19.38 22.08
CA HIS A 45 -12.25 19.38 22.35
C HIS A 45 -12.94 18.11 21.83
N SER A 46 -12.57 17.64 20.62
CA SER A 46 -13.09 16.39 20.04
C SER A 46 -12.74 15.14 20.85
N ARG A 47 -11.74 15.26 21.75
CA ARG A 47 -11.24 14.22 22.65
C ARG A 47 -11.56 14.50 24.11
N ARG A 48 -12.50 15.41 24.38
CA ARG A 48 -13.01 15.74 25.73
C ARG A 48 -11.97 16.37 26.65
N TYR A 49 -11.03 17.09 26.07
CA TYR A 49 -10.09 17.91 26.81
C TYR A 49 -10.58 19.35 26.90
N ARG A 50 -10.36 19.98 28.06
CA ARG A 50 -10.54 21.43 28.25
C ARG A 50 -9.20 22.13 28.30
N GLU A 51 -9.11 23.34 27.73
CA GLU A 51 -7.91 24.17 27.83
C GLU A 51 -7.76 24.71 29.26
N THR A 52 -6.53 24.70 29.77
CA THR A 52 -6.14 25.23 31.08
C THR A 52 -4.90 26.11 30.92
N ALA A 53 -4.54 26.88 31.95
CA ALA A 53 -3.39 27.77 31.88
C ALA A 53 -2.09 26.97 31.58
N PRO A 54 -1.34 27.33 30.53
CA PRO A 54 -0.16 26.58 30.14
C PRO A 54 1.01 26.80 31.09
N SER A 55 1.90 25.80 31.16
CA SER A 55 3.12 25.87 31.97
C SER A 55 4.18 26.74 31.28
N HIS A 56 4.12 26.86 29.95
CA HIS A 56 5.02 27.66 29.12
C HIS A 56 4.23 28.59 28.17
N PRO A 57 4.78 29.76 27.81
CA PRO A 57 4.07 30.71 26.94
C PRO A 57 3.89 30.23 25.49
N GLU A 58 4.73 29.29 25.04
CA GLU A 58 4.71 28.72 23.68
C GLU A 58 3.89 27.42 23.57
N SER A 59 3.26 26.97 24.66
CA SER A 59 2.50 25.73 24.72
C SER A 59 1.01 25.98 25.01
N LEU A 60 0.19 25.02 24.61
CA LEU A 60 -1.21 24.92 25.02
C LEU A 60 -1.32 23.73 25.97
N ARG A 61 -1.97 23.94 27.12
CA ARG A 61 -2.20 22.89 28.11
C ARG A 61 -3.67 22.52 28.18
N PHE A 62 -3.91 21.22 28.26
CA PHE A 62 -5.23 20.65 28.25
C PHE A 62 -5.40 19.63 29.36
N GLU A 63 -6.57 19.60 29.99
CA GLU A 63 -6.94 18.65 31.03
C GLU A 63 -8.07 17.76 30.54
N PHE A 64 -7.94 16.45 30.74
CA PHE A 64 -8.97 15.48 30.34
C PHE A 64 -10.18 15.59 31.27
N ALA A 65 -11.32 16.02 30.73
CA ALA A 65 -12.52 16.31 31.51
C ALA A 65 -13.75 15.61 30.91
N PRO A 66 -13.79 14.27 30.89
CA PRO A 66 -14.82 13.50 30.17
C PRO A 66 -16.24 13.74 30.69
N GLY A 67 -16.39 14.12 31.96
CA GLY A 67 -17.69 14.42 32.57
C GLY A 67 -18.35 15.72 32.10
N LEU A 68 -17.60 16.59 31.40
CA LEU A 68 -18.13 17.81 30.78
C LEU A 68 -18.68 17.56 29.36
N PHE A 69 -18.55 16.34 28.85
CA PHE A 69 -18.97 15.94 27.51
C PHE A 69 -19.99 14.80 27.59
N PRO A 70 -20.86 14.63 26.56
CA PRO A 70 -21.80 13.52 26.53
C PRO A 70 -21.09 12.16 26.71
N PRO A 71 -21.66 11.24 27.51
CA PRO A 71 -21.08 9.92 27.69
C PRO A 71 -20.99 9.19 26.33
N PRO A 72 -19.98 8.32 26.14
CA PRO A 72 -19.89 7.51 24.93
C PRO A 72 -21.10 6.58 24.81
N PHE A 73 -21.37 6.06 23.61
CA PHE A 73 -22.46 5.12 23.38
C PHE A 73 -22.46 4.01 24.45
N ASP A 74 -23.59 3.87 25.13
CA ASP A 74 -23.87 2.79 26.06
C ASP A 74 -25.31 2.34 25.83
N ARG A 75 -25.47 1.05 25.53
CA ARG A 75 -26.79 0.48 25.24
C ARG A 75 -27.51 0.04 26.52
N GLY A 76 -26.82 0.03 27.67
CA GLY A 76 -27.34 -0.48 28.93
C GLY A 76 -27.15 -2.00 29.09
N PRO A 77 -27.76 -2.60 30.13
CA PRO A 77 -27.57 -4.01 30.45
C PRO A 77 -28.18 -4.90 29.37
N GLY A 78 -27.38 -5.84 28.83
CA GLY A 78 -27.87 -6.78 27.83
C GLY A 78 -28.59 -7.98 28.46
N THR A 79 -29.10 -8.88 27.61
CA THR A 79 -29.80 -10.09 28.07
C THR A 79 -28.84 -11.25 28.32
N ASP A 80 -29.27 -12.26 29.10
CA ASP A 80 -28.48 -13.50 29.28
C ASP A 80 -28.28 -14.28 27.98
N ALA A 81 -29.17 -14.12 27.01
CA ALA A 81 -29.01 -14.69 25.67
C ALA A 81 -27.85 -14.03 24.92
N ASP A 82 -27.71 -12.70 25.04
CA ASP A 82 -26.61 -11.94 24.44
C ASP A 82 -25.27 -12.30 25.09
N ARG A 83 -25.24 -12.47 26.42
CA ARG A 83 -24.04 -12.93 27.17
C ARG A 83 -23.60 -14.33 26.73
N ARG A 84 -24.54 -15.29 26.63
CA ARG A 84 -24.25 -16.65 26.13
C ARG A 84 -23.76 -16.64 24.69
N ARG A 85 -24.34 -15.78 23.85
CA ARG A 85 -23.89 -15.60 22.46
C ARG A 85 -22.46 -15.09 22.40
N LEU A 86 -22.11 -14.09 23.21
CA LEU A 86 -20.73 -13.59 23.29
C LEU A 86 -19.77 -14.69 23.76
N ALA A 87 -20.09 -15.41 24.84
CA ALA A 87 -19.25 -16.51 25.33
C ALA A 87 -18.96 -17.57 24.25
N LYS A 88 -19.97 -17.92 23.44
CA LYS A 88 -19.80 -18.84 22.30
C LYS A 88 -18.91 -18.28 21.18
N LEU A 89 -18.87 -16.96 21.01
CA LEU A 89 -18.01 -16.31 20.01
C LEU A 89 -16.55 -16.21 20.46
N LEU A 90 -16.32 -16.08 21.77
CA LEU A 90 -14.98 -16.01 22.35
C LEU A 90 -14.31 -17.39 22.44
N SER A 91 -15.08 -18.48 22.42
CA SER A 91 -14.51 -19.83 22.48
C SER A 91 -13.61 -20.11 21.27
N GLY A 92 -12.35 -20.47 21.55
CA GLY A 92 -11.34 -20.74 20.53
C GLY A 92 -10.82 -19.50 19.80
N GLN A 93 -10.97 -18.29 20.33
CA GLN A 93 -10.34 -17.08 19.81
C GLN A 93 -9.24 -16.59 20.75
N GLU A 94 -8.16 -16.09 20.17
CA GLU A 94 -7.06 -15.43 20.88
C GLU A 94 -7.31 -13.91 21.01
N GLN A 95 -7.98 -13.32 20.01
CA GLN A 95 -8.31 -11.90 19.90
C GLN A 95 -9.71 -11.72 19.28
N PHE A 96 -10.48 -10.74 19.76
CA PHE A 96 -11.85 -10.48 19.26
C PHE A 96 -12.29 -9.02 19.47
N TRP A 97 -12.81 -8.39 18.40
CA TRP A 97 -13.49 -7.10 18.48
C TRP A 97 -14.98 -7.25 18.82
N ALA A 98 -15.38 -6.75 19.98
CA ALA A 98 -16.75 -6.76 20.46
C ALA A 98 -17.43 -5.39 20.27
N SER A 99 -18.53 -5.34 19.51
CA SER A 99 -19.36 -4.14 19.34
C SER A 99 -20.54 -4.15 20.30
N SER A 100 -20.64 -3.14 21.16
CA SER A 100 -21.78 -2.93 22.07
C SER A 100 -23.10 -2.81 21.30
N ARG A 101 -23.11 -2.16 20.14
CA ARG A 101 -24.31 -2.05 19.30
C ARG A 101 -24.72 -3.38 18.69
N ARG A 102 -23.79 -4.20 18.19
CA ARG A 102 -24.15 -5.50 17.57
C ARG A 102 -24.48 -6.57 18.60
N LEU A 103 -23.74 -6.62 19.69
CA LEU A 103 -23.91 -7.61 20.76
C LEU A 103 -25.04 -7.24 21.73
N ARG A 104 -25.51 -5.98 21.68
CA ARG A 104 -26.53 -5.46 22.59
C ARG A 104 -26.13 -5.52 24.07
N LEU A 105 -24.83 -5.41 24.35
CA LEU A 105 -24.26 -5.48 25.70
C LEU A 105 -23.53 -4.18 26.02
N GLY A 106 -23.68 -3.71 27.27
CA GLY A 106 -22.87 -2.65 27.83
C GLY A 106 -21.42 -3.07 28.04
N ARG A 107 -20.54 -2.09 28.26
CA ARG A 107 -19.09 -2.32 28.42
C ARG A 107 -18.77 -3.29 29.55
N ASP A 108 -19.46 -3.16 30.69
CA ASP A 108 -19.21 -4.02 31.86
C ASP A 108 -19.70 -5.45 31.66
N ASP A 109 -20.81 -5.65 30.92
CA ASP A 109 -21.29 -6.99 30.56
C ASP A 109 -20.31 -7.69 29.61
N ILE A 110 -19.79 -6.96 28.61
CA ILE A 110 -18.77 -7.49 27.70
C ILE A 110 -17.50 -7.83 28.48
N GLY A 111 -17.06 -6.95 29.39
CA GLY A 111 -15.89 -7.18 30.25
C GLY A 111 -16.04 -8.42 31.13
N LYS A 112 -17.20 -8.61 31.78
CA LYS A 112 -17.49 -9.81 32.57
C LYS A 112 -17.48 -11.09 31.74
N ALA A 113 -18.10 -11.06 30.56
CA ALA A 113 -18.12 -12.21 29.65
C ALA A 113 -16.72 -12.54 29.09
N ALA A 114 -15.91 -11.51 28.81
CA ALA A 114 -14.52 -11.66 28.38
C ALA A 114 -13.67 -12.29 29.49
N ALA A 115 -13.76 -11.77 30.73
CA ALA A 115 -13.05 -12.30 31.88
C ALA A 115 -13.40 -13.77 32.15
N ALA A 116 -14.68 -14.14 32.05
CA ALA A 116 -15.14 -15.52 32.16
C ALA A 116 -14.57 -16.45 31.07
N ALA A 117 -14.20 -15.90 29.91
CA ALA A 117 -13.55 -16.62 28.82
C ALA A 117 -12.01 -16.58 28.87
N GLY A 118 -11.42 -16.04 29.94
CA GLY A 118 -9.96 -15.87 30.07
C GLY A 118 -9.38 -14.75 29.19
N MET A 119 -10.19 -13.77 28.81
CA MET A 119 -9.79 -12.62 28.00
C MET A 119 -9.90 -11.31 28.79
N THR A 120 -9.05 -10.36 28.48
CA THR A 120 -9.04 -8.99 29.02
C THR A 120 -9.38 -7.98 27.93
N VAL A 121 -9.92 -6.84 28.33
CA VAL A 121 -10.12 -5.69 27.43
C VAL A 121 -8.78 -4.97 27.33
N VAL A 122 -8.16 -4.99 26.15
CA VAL A 122 -6.83 -4.37 25.93
C VAL A 122 -6.97 -2.99 25.28
N ALA A 123 -8.03 -2.77 24.51
CA ALA A 123 -8.32 -1.47 23.92
C ALA A 123 -9.82 -1.21 23.84
N GLU A 124 -10.19 0.07 23.87
CA GLU A 124 -11.55 0.56 23.71
C GLU A 124 -11.56 1.71 22.71
N ALA A 125 -12.46 1.64 21.73
CA ALA A 125 -12.75 2.72 20.79
C ALA A 125 -14.25 3.02 20.88
N ALA A 126 -14.63 4.26 21.11
CA ALA A 126 -16.01 4.63 21.41
C ALA A 126 -16.38 6.00 20.85
N ASP A 127 -17.53 6.06 20.18
CA ASP A 127 -18.14 7.31 19.75
C ASP A 127 -19.62 7.38 20.17
N ALA A 128 -20.38 8.31 19.60
CA ALA A 128 -21.82 8.41 19.86
C ALA A 128 -22.65 7.30 19.20
N THR A 129 -22.06 6.50 18.30
CA THR A 129 -22.76 5.53 17.45
C THR A 129 -22.54 4.08 17.86
N ASP A 130 -21.35 3.76 18.38
CA ASP A 130 -20.99 2.43 18.87
C ASP A 130 -19.81 2.50 19.85
N ARG A 131 -19.59 1.38 20.54
CA ARG A 131 -18.43 1.14 21.40
C ARG A 131 -17.83 -0.21 21.02
N LEU A 132 -16.57 -0.19 20.62
CA LEU A 132 -15.78 -1.34 20.21
C LEU A 132 -14.76 -1.65 21.30
N LEU A 133 -14.74 -2.90 21.76
CA LEU A 133 -13.82 -3.40 22.75
C LEU A 133 -12.95 -4.47 22.12
N LEU A 134 -11.64 -4.30 22.19
CA LEU A 134 -10.68 -5.32 21.77
C LEU A 134 -10.40 -6.24 22.95
N LEU A 135 -10.82 -7.49 22.80
CA LEU A 135 -10.65 -8.56 23.78
C LEU A 135 -9.46 -9.42 23.38
N ARG A 136 -8.57 -9.75 24.32
CA ARG A 136 -7.37 -10.57 24.10
C ARG A 136 -7.11 -11.52 25.26
N ARG A 137 -6.54 -12.69 25.02
CA ARG A 137 -6.09 -13.58 26.10
C ARG A 137 -4.84 -13.03 26.80
N ALA A 138 -4.73 -13.25 28.10
CA ALA A 138 -3.71 -12.66 28.97
C ALA A 138 -2.28 -13.21 28.76
N ASP A 139 -2.14 -14.33 28.05
CA ASP A 139 -0.88 -15.02 27.78
C ASP A 139 -0.13 -14.51 26.54
N LEU A 140 -0.67 -13.49 25.87
CA LEU A 140 -0.10 -12.94 24.64
C LEU A 140 0.74 -11.67 24.94
N PRO A 141 1.93 -11.52 24.34
CA PRO A 141 2.85 -10.42 24.64
C PRO A 141 2.27 -9.04 24.27
N ASP A 142 2.46 -8.06 25.16
CA ASP A 142 1.94 -6.68 25.02
C ASP A 142 2.48 -5.93 23.80
N GLU A 143 3.65 -6.31 23.28
CA GLU A 143 4.40 -5.55 22.27
C GLU A 143 3.77 -5.50 20.86
N GLU A 144 2.73 -6.29 20.58
CA GLU A 144 2.06 -6.24 19.28
C GLU A 144 0.54 -6.33 19.43
N LEU A 145 -0.16 -5.19 19.33
CA LEU A 145 -1.59 -5.12 18.93
C LEU A 145 -1.80 -5.57 17.47
N ARG A 146 -0.75 -6.01 16.79
CA ARG A 146 -0.83 -6.54 15.43
C ARG A 146 -1.60 -7.85 15.47
N PRO A 147 -2.53 -8.06 14.52
CA PRO A 147 -3.16 -9.36 14.37
C PRO A 147 -2.06 -10.39 14.07
N ARG A 148 -1.76 -11.24 15.06
CA ARG A 148 -1.28 -12.59 14.76
C ARG A 148 -2.51 -13.35 14.29
N THR A 149 -2.91 -13.13 13.04
CA THR A 149 -3.88 -14.01 12.40
C THR A 149 -3.26 -15.40 12.39
N ALA A 150 -3.67 -16.22 13.37
CA ALA A 150 -3.34 -17.62 13.45
C ALA A 150 -3.69 -18.28 12.11
N GLY A 151 -2.66 -18.72 11.40
CA GLY A 151 -2.77 -19.52 10.19
C GLY A 151 -3.12 -18.71 8.95
N ARG A 152 -2.17 -18.73 8.02
CA ARG A 152 -2.29 -18.50 6.59
C ARG A 152 -3.44 -19.34 5.99
N ARG A 153 -4.70 -19.00 6.27
CA ARG A 153 -5.82 -19.45 5.45
C ARG A 153 -5.75 -18.60 4.20
N LEU A 154 -5.49 -19.27 3.07
CA LEU A 154 -5.46 -18.71 1.73
C LEU A 154 -6.46 -17.57 1.65
N ASP A 155 -5.94 -16.36 1.44
CA ASP A 155 -6.74 -15.15 1.25
C ASP A 155 -7.88 -15.51 0.29
N LEU A 156 -9.12 -15.14 0.64
CA LEU A 156 -10.30 -15.42 -0.16
C LEU A 156 -10.11 -14.94 -1.61
N SER A 157 -9.31 -13.88 -1.80
CA SER A 157 -8.90 -13.37 -3.11
C SER A 157 -7.94 -14.32 -3.84
N THR A 158 -7.04 -14.99 -3.11
CA THR A 158 -6.10 -16.01 -3.62
C THR A 158 -6.84 -17.29 -3.97
N VAL A 159 -7.80 -17.73 -3.15
CA VAL A 159 -8.69 -18.86 -3.47
C VAL A 159 -9.54 -18.56 -4.71
N GLN A 160 -10.07 -17.33 -4.82
CA GLN A 160 -10.82 -16.88 -5.99
C GLN A 160 -9.95 -16.80 -7.25
N SER A 161 -8.71 -16.33 -7.12
CA SER A 161 -7.74 -16.25 -8.22
C SER A 161 -7.29 -17.63 -8.67
N LEU A 162 -7.02 -18.54 -7.73
CA LEU A 162 -6.65 -19.93 -8.02
C LEU A 162 -7.81 -20.66 -8.69
N ALA A 163 -9.05 -20.47 -8.21
CA ALA A 163 -10.25 -21.04 -8.83
C ALA A 163 -10.50 -20.48 -10.24
N GLY A 164 -10.25 -19.18 -10.45
CA GLY A 164 -10.34 -18.56 -11.78
C GLY A 164 -9.30 -19.10 -12.76
N VAL A 165 -8.05 -19.23 -12.32
CA VAL A 165 -6.95 -19.78 -13.15
C VAL A 165 -7.18 -21.25 -13.45
N LEU A 166 -7.60 -22.05 -12.46
CA LEU A 166 -7.95 -23.46 -12.68
C LEU A 166 -9.15 -23.59 -13.63
N GLY A 167 -10.16 -22.73 -13.49
CA GLY A 167 -11.33 -22.70 -14.37
C GLY A 167 -10.95 -22.39 -15.81
N ILE A 168 -10.08 -21.39 -16.03
CA ILE A 168 -9.55 -21.09 -17.36
C ILE A 168 -8.76 -22.29 -17.89
N ALA A 169 -7.82 -22.85 -17.13
CA ALA A 169 -7.00 -23.97 -17.57
C ALA A 169 -7.83 -25.22 -17.94
N VAL A 170 -8.88 -25.54 -17.18
CA VAL A 170 -9.80 -26.64 -17.47
C VAL A 170 -10.64 -26.36 -18.72
N VAL A 171 -11.07 -25.12 -18.94
CA VAL A 171 -11.79 -24.71 -20.16
C VAL A 171 -10.86 -24.76 -21.38
N THR A 172 -9.61 -24.30 -21.27
CA THR A 172 -8.64 -24.35 -22.38
C THR A 172 -8.23 -25.78 -22.71
N ALA A 173 -8.00 -26.63 -21.70
CA ALA A 173 -7.69 -28.05 -21.91
C ALA A 173 -8.90 -28.81 -22.46
N GLY A 174 -10.12 -28.53 -21.97
CA GLY A 174 -11.35 -29.14 -22.45
C GLY A 174 -11.69 -28.73 -23.90
N THR A 175 -11.47 -27.48 -24.26
CA THR A 175 -11.64 -26.99 -25.65
C THR A 175 -10.58 -27.57 -26.59
N TRP A 176 -9.33 -27.73 -26.14
CA TRP A 176 -8.28 -28.39 -26.91
C TRP A 176 -8.61 -29.86 -27.17
N VAL A 177 -8.95 -30.62 -26.12
CA VAL A 177 -9.29 -32.05 -26.24
C VAL A 177 -10.52 -32.24 -27.13
N ALA A 178 -11.54 -31.38 -27.00
CA ALA A 178 -12.74 -31.46 -27.82
C ALA A 178 -12.49 -31.06 -29.29
N ALA A 179 -11.57 -30.13 -29.56
CA ALA A 179 -11.14 -29.80 -30.91
C ALA A 179 -10.39 -30.97 -31.58
N THR A 180 -9.64 -31.75 -30.80
CA THR A 180 -8.92 -32.94 -31.30
C THR A 180 -9.77 -34.20 -31.41
N ALA A 181 -10.97 -34.26 -30.81
CA ALA A 181 -11.73 -35.50 -30.64
C ALA A 181 -13.02 -35.62 -31.49
N GLU A 182 -13.30 -34.71 -32.44
CA GLU A 182 -14.53 -34.68 -33.28
C GLU A 182 -15.87 -34.81 -32.51
N GLN A 183 -15.90 -34.61 -31.20
CA GLN A 183 -17.09 -34.83 -30.37
C GLN A 183 -17.78 -33.51 -30.00
N LYS A 184 -19.03 -33.33 -30.43
CA LYS A 184 -19.83 -32.09 -30.35
C LYS A 184 -20.40 -31.73 -28.96
N TRP A 185 -19.97 -32.37 -27.87
CA TRP A 185 -20.49 -32.13 -26.52
C TRP A 185 -19.83 -30.99 -25.67
N PRO A 186 -18.80 -30.21 -26.09
CA PRO A 186 -18.13 -29.27 -25.19
C PRO A 186 -18.92 -27.97 -24.91
N LEU A 187 -19.99 -27.69 -25.67
CA LEU A 187 -20.78 -26.46 -25.49
C LEU A 187 -21.65 -26.44 -24.23
N VAL A 188 -21.90 -27.60 -23.59
CA VAL A 188 -22.75 -27.70 -22.38
C VAL A 188 -21.94 -27.55 -21.09
N LEU A 189 -20.63 -27.85 -21.11
CA LEU A 189 -19.77 -27.77 -19.92
C LEU A 189 -19.42 -26.33 -19.50
N ILE A 190 -19.36 -25.41 -20.47
CA ILE A 190 -19.07 -23.99 -20.23
C ILE A 190 -20.16 -23.29 -19.39
N PRO A 191 -21.47 -23.40 -19.72
CA PRO A 191 -22.50 -22.77 -18.89
C PRO A 191 -22.66 -23.42 -17.50
N VAL A 192 -22.48 -24.74 -17.38
CA VAL A 192 -22.61 -25.45 -16.09
C VAL A 192 -21.49 -25.05 -15.11
N SER A 193 -20.25 -24.95 -15.60
CA SER A 193 -19.11 -24.50 -14.78
C SER A 193 -19.22 -23.03 -14.37
N LEU A 194 -19.75 -22.16 -15.26
CA LEU A 194 -20.03 -20.76 -14.95
C LEU A 194 -21.12 -20.61 -13.87
N ILE A 195 -22.22 -21.36 -13.96
CA ILE A 195 -23.32 -21.33 -12.98
C ILE A 195 -22.85 -21.83 -11.60
N ALA A 196 -22.06 -22.90 -11.55
CA ALA A 196 -21.51 -23.43 -10.30
C ALA A 196 -20.57 -22.42 -9.61
N ALA A 197 -19.72 -21.73 -10.38
CA ALA A 197 -18.82 -20.69 -9.86
C ALA A 197 -19.58 -19.48 -9.30
N VAL A 198 -20.64 -19.03 -9.99
CA VAL A 198 -21.49 -17.92 -9.55
C VAL A 198 -22.29 -18.29 -8.29
N ALA A 199 -22.88 -19.50 -8.23
CA ALA A 199 -23.61 -19.98 -7.06
C ALA A 199 -22.72 -20.09 -5.81
N ALA A 200 -21.48 -20.57 -5.97
CA ALA A 200 -20.49 -20.61 -4.89
C ALA A 200 -20.15 -19.19 -4.37
N GLN A 201 -20.03 -18.20 -5.26
CA GLN A 201 -19.78 -16.80 -4.86
C GLN A 201 -20.93 -16.19 -4.04
N PHE A 202 -22.19 -16.48 -4.40
CA PHE A 202 -23.35 -15.99 -3.63
C PHE A 202 -23.45 -16.63 -2.25
N LEU A 203 -23.17 -17.93 -2.14
CA LEU A 203 -23.18 -18.65 -0.86
C LEU A 203 -22.10 -18.11 0.10
N ILE A 204 -20.89 -17.86 -0.41
CA ILE A 204 -19.78 -17.29 0.37
C ILE A 204 -20.10 -15.87 0.84
N ARG A 205 -20.70 -15.03 0.00
CA ARG A 205 -21.13 -13.66 0.38
C ARG A 205 -22.25 -13.66 1.41
N ALA A 206 -23.21 -14.59 1.32
CA ALA A 206 -24.31 -14.71 2.27
C ALA A 206 -23.84 -15.14 3.67
N ILE A 207 -22.80 -15.99 3.74
CA ILE A 207 -22.22 -16.45 5.01
C ILE A 207 -21.31 -15.37 5.62
N ALA A 208 -20.57 -14.61 4.81
CA ALA A 208 -19.72 -13.51 5.27
C ALA A 208 -20.54 -12.33 5.88
N GLY A 209 -21.77 -12.09 5.41
CA GLY A 209 -22.62 -10.99 5.87
C GLY A 209 -23.26 -11.14 7.26
N ARG A 210 -23.14 -12.30 7.92
CA ARG A 210 -23.82 -12.59 9.21
C ARG A 210 -22.87 -12.90 10.37
N SER A 211 -21.57 -12.93 10.16
CA SER A 211 -20.63 -13.14 11.25
C SER A 211 -20.47 -11.85 12.07
N PRO A 212 -20.64 -11.89 13.41
CA PRO A 212 -20.33 -10.77 14.29
C PRO A 212 -18.82 -10.50 14.41
N ARG A 213 -17.98 -11.33 13.77
CA ARG A 213 -16.54 -11.10 13.66
C ARG A 213 -16.29 -9.87 12.79
N MET A 214 -15.38 -9.01 13.23
CA MET A 214 -14.95 -7.82 12.48
C MET A 214 -13.49 -7.93 12.03
N PRO A 215 -13.07 -9.00 11.29
CA PRO A 215 -11.68 -9.14 10.86
C PRO A 215 -11.23 -7.99 9.96
N TRP A 216 -12.18 -7.35 9.26
CA TRP A 216 -11.97 -6.17 8.44
C TRP A 216 -11.51 -4.92 9.21
N LEU A 217 -11.58 -4.92 10.55
CA LEU A 217 -11.02 -3.83 11.38
C LEU A 217 -9.51 -3.94 11.52
N ASP A 218 -8.96 -5.17 11.52
CA ASP A 218 -7.52 -5.40 11.72
C ASP A 218 -6.79 -5.63 10.39
N GLU A 219 -7.42 -6.37 9.47
CA GLU A 219 -6.86 -6.80 8.18
C GLU A 219 -6.26 -5.67 7.32
N PRO A 220 -6.84 -4.45 7.27
CA PRO A 220 -6.28 -3.38 6.46
C PRO A 220 -4.95 -2.83 7.00
N PHE A 221 -4.68 -2.93 8.30
CA PHE A 221 -3.54 -2.27 8.96
C PHE A 221 -2.32 -3.21 9.02
N ASP A 222 -1.83 -3.58 7.84
CA ASP A 222 -0.78 -4.58 7.63
C ASP A 222 0.67 -4.08 7.83
N GLY A 223 0.84 -2.82 8.26
CA GLY A 223 2.14 -2.16 8.37
C GLY A 223 2.55 -1.38 7.12
N SER A 224 1.73 -1.37 6.06
CA SER A 224 1.93 -0.47 4.91
C SER A 224 1.87 0.99 5.34
N PRO A 225 2.66 1.89 4.73
CA PRO A 225 2.70 3.31 5.12
C PRO A 225 1.38 4.05 4.90
N GLN A 226 0.51 3.52 4.03
CA GLN A 226 -0.79 4.07 3.74
C GLN A 226 -1.77 2.94 3.37
N VAL A 227 -2.98 3.03 3.88
CA VAL A 227 -4.05 2.04 3.74
C VAL A 227 -5.34 2.75 3.34
N ILE A 228 -6.12 2.15 2.44
CA ILE A 228 -7.46 2.66 2.09
C ILE A 228 -8.48 1.70 2.67
N VAL A 229 -9.35 2.20 3.54
CA VAL A 229 -10.42 1.42 4.16
C VAL A 229 -11.77 1.92 3.65
N LEU A 230 -12.61 0.98 3.22
CA LEU A 230 -14.00 1.26 2.85
C LEU A 230 -14.89 0.94 4.07
N PRO A 231 -15.30 1.93 4.89
CA PRO A 231 -16.05 1.65 6.10
C PRO A 231 -17.44 1.09 5.77
N PRO A 232 -17.92 0.05 6.48
CA PRO A 232 -19.31 -0.35 6.37
C PRO A 232 -20.22 0.77 6.89
N PRO A 233 -21.49 0.85 6.44
CA PRO A 233 -22.41 1.92 6.84
C PRO A 233 -22.72 1.95 8.35
N SER A 234 -22.40 0.86 9.07
CA SER A 234 -22.60 0.72 10.51
C SER A 234 -21.51 1.35 11.38
N VAL A 235 -20.36 1.73 10.80
CA VAL A 235 -19.21 2.29 11.53
C VAL A 235 -18.95 3.72 11.06
N SER A 236 -18.81 4.65 12.01
CA SER A 236 -18.51 6.05 11.73
C SER A 236 -17.03 6.22 11.30
N ALA A 237 -16.73 7.33 10.64
CA ALA A 237 -15.35 7.67 10.30
C ALA A 237 -14.48 7.92 11.55
N GLU A 238 -15.07 8.47 12.61
CA GLU A 238 -14.37 8.73 13.87
C GLU A 238 -14.02 7.45 14.61
N LEU A 239 -14.96 6.52 14.68
CA LEU A 239 -14.75 5.22 15.31
C LEU A 239 -13.68 4.41 14.58
N LEU A 240 -13.69 4.46 13.23
CA LEU A 240 -12.64 3.82 12.44
C LEU A 240 -11.29 4.52 12.64
N GLY A 241 -11.27 5.86 12.79
CA GLY A 241 -10.05 6.60 13.12
C GLY A 241 -9.46 6.23 14.47
N GLU A 242 -10.32 5.97 15.46
CA GLU A 242 -9.88 5.51 16.77
C GLU A 242 -9.30 4.09 16.72
N VAL A 243 -9.95 3.16 16.00
CA VAL A 243 -9.39 1.83 15.76
C VAL A 243 -8.05 1.91 15.01
N ALA A 244 -7.99 2.70 13.93
CA ALA A 244 -6.75 2.88 13.16
C ALA A 244 -5.60 3.39 14.04
N SER A 245 -5.90 4.29 14.99
CA SER A 245 -4.89 4.86 15.89
C SER A 245 -4.25 3.83 16.82
N LEU A 246 -5.00 2.80 17.22
CA LEU A 246 -4.47 1.68 18.01
C LEU A 246 -3.42 0.87 17.23
N HIS A 247 -3.49 0.90 15.91
CA HIS A 247 -2.50 0.31 15.00
C HIS A 247 -1.42 1.30 14.55
N GLY A 248 -1.41 2.54 15.07
CA GLY A 248 -0.46 3.58 14.70
C GLY A 248 -0.77 4.31 13.39
N TYR A 249 -2.01 4.19 12.90
CA TYR A 249 -2.49 4.84 11.68
C TYR A 249 -3.40 6.03 11.97
N PHE A 250 -3.28 7.08 11.16
CA PHE A 250 -4.06 8.31 11.30
C PHE A 250 -4.74 8.69 10.00
N SER A 251 -5.94 9.26 10.11
CA SER A 251 -6.75 9.63 8.94
C SER A 251 -6.03 10.66 8.08
N ALA A 252 -5.79 10.32 6.82
CA ALA A 252 -5.25 11.18 5.77
C ALA A 252 -6.37 11.79 4.88
N GLY A 253 -7.64 11.61 5.26
CA GLY A 253 -8.80 12.19 4.59
C GLY A 253 -9.63 11.20 3.75
N PRO A 254 -10.72 11.67 3.15
CA PRO A 254 -11.55 10.86 2.27
C PRO A 254 -10.82 10.52 0.96
N CYS A 255 -11.06 9.30 0.47
CA CYS A 255 -10.66 8.81 -0.84
C CYS A 255 -11.91 8.75 -1.73
N GLU A 256 -11.88 9.47 -2.84
CA GLU A 256 -12.83 9.21 -3.92
C GLU A 256 -12.44 7.88 -4.57
N SER A 257 -13.32 6.90 -4.43
CA SER A 257 -13.15 5.59 -5.07
C SER A 257 -13.17 5.76 -6.59
N THR A 258 -12.00 5.82 -7.22
CA THR A 258 -11.85 5.79 -8.69
C THR A 258 -11.99 4.38 -9.27
N ARG A 259 -12.25 3.36 -8.43
CA ARG A 259 -12.11 1.95 -8.84
C ARG A 259 -13.28 1.38 -9.63
N ASN A 260 -14.43 2.07 -9.73
CA ASN A 260 -15.54 1.64 -10.58
C ASN A 260 -16.45 2.82 -10.98
N HIS A 261 -16.39 3.25 -12.24
CA HIS A 261 -17.46 4.07 -12.82
C HIS A 261 -18.81 3.33 -12.90
N LEU A 262 -18.83 2.01 -12.71
CA LEU A 262 -20.04 1.18 -12.64
C LEU A 262 -20.73 1.19 -11.26
N ASP A 263 -20.07 1.66 -10.19
CA ASP A 263 -20.67 1.76 -8.84
C ASP A 263 -21.53 3.03 -8.64
N LEU A 264 -21.66 3.87 -9.67
CA LEU A 264 -22.53 5.06 -9.65
C LEU A 264 -24.02 4.69 -9.46
N LEU A 265 -24.42 3.46 -9.77
CA LEU A 265 -25.78 2.96 -9.52
C LEU A 265 -26.03 2.55 -8.06
N PHE A 266 -24.98 2.40 -7.25
CA PHE A 266 -25.07 2.08 -5.82
C PHE A 266 -24.43 3.17 -4.96
N ARG A 267 -24.95 4.40 -5.08
CA ARG A 267 -24.57 5.63 -4.34
C ARG A 267 -24.74 5.57 -2.80
N LYS A 268 -24.88 4.38 -2.21
CA LYS A 268 -24.95 4.14 -0.76
C LYS A 268 -23.60 3.80 -0.12
N THR A 269 -22.52 3.66 -0.90
CA THR A 269 -21.17 3.45 -0.36
C THR A 269 -20.57 4.78 0.09
N ARG A 270 -20.19 4.86 1.38
CA ARG A 270 -19.48 6.03 1.92
C ARG A 270 -18.14 6.19 1.20
N PRO A 271 -17.61 7.42 1.05
CA PRO A 271 -16.26 7.61 0.52
C PRO A 271 -15.26 6.77 1.33
N GLY A 272 -14.26 6.20 0.66
CA GLY A 272 -13.20 5.48 1.34
C GLY A 272 -12.45 6.42 2.27
N LEU A 273 -11.80 5.89 3.30
CA LEU A 273 -10.95 6.65 4.19
C LEU A 273 -9.52 6.21 3.99
N VAL A 274 -8.64 7.17 3.75
CA VAL A 274 -7.21 6.94 3.68
C VAL A 274 -6.66 7.06 5.08
N PHE A 275 -5.88 6.08 5.51
CA PHE A 275 -5.12 6.10 6.74
C PHE A 275 -3.63 6.02 6.41
N GLY A 276 -2.80 6.77 7.12
CA GLY A 276 -1.35 6.73 6.97
C GLY A 276 -0.67 6.62 8.31
N THR A 277 0.47 5.93 8.36
CA THR A 277 1.37 6.04 9.51
C THR A 277 2.01 7.43 9.47
N PRO A 278 2.26 8.07 10.63
CA PRO A 278 2.98 9.33 10.64
C PRO A 278 4.33 9.09 9.98
N ALA A 279 4.74 9.98 9.07
CA ALA A 279 6.06 9.88 8.47
C ALA A 279 7.09 9.81 9.63
N PRO A 280 7.99 8.81 9.64
CA PRO A 280 9.04 8.76 10.64
C PRO A 280 9.73 10.13 10.65
N ARG A 281 9.84 10.77 11.81
CA ARG A 281 10.72 11.93 12.00
C ARG A 281 12.17 11.41 11.98
N ILE A 282 12.59 10.92 10.82
CA ILE A 282 13.91 10.36 10.57
C ILE A 282 14.43 11.16 9.39
N THR A 283 15.44 11.98 9.62
CA THR A 283 16.38 12.40 8.58
C THR A 283 16.84 11.11 7.90
N PRO A 284 16.51 10.84 6.62
CA PRO A 284 16.78 9.55 6.01
C PRO A 284 18.30 9.35 5.88
N ALA A 285 18.90 8.73 6.88
CA ALA A 285 20.30 8.33 6.87
C ALA A 285 20.37 6.89 6.34
N TYR A 286 20.48 6.76 5.02
CA TYR A 286 21.01 5.53 4.43
C TYR A 286 22.46 5.36 4.93
N GLU A 287 22.71 4.30 5.70
CA GLU A 287 24.05 3.99 6.22
C GLU A 287 24.91 3.41 5.08
N VAL A 288 26.06 4.03 4.85
CA VAL A 288 26.94 3.72 3.71
C VAL A 288 27.78 2.49 4.06
N PRO A 289 27.80 1.43 3.22
CA PRO A 289 28.74 0.33 3.38
C PRO A 289 30.20 0.82 3.22
N ALA A 290 31.11 0.35 4.07
CA ALA A 290 32.54 0.65 3.92
C ALA A 290 33.07 0.17 2.55
N GLY A 291 33.71 1.08 1.81
CA GLY A 291 34.19 0.84 0.46
C GLY A 291 35.60 0.24 0.40
N SER A 292 35.88 -0.53 -0.65
CA SER A 292 37.22 -1.00 -1.01
C SER A 292 37.85 -0.11 -2.09
N PRO A 293 39.19 -0.03 -2.20
CA PRO A 293 39.88 0.78 -3.22
C PRO A 293 39.48 0.42 -4.66
N ASP A 294 39.14 -0.84 -4.94
CA ASP A 294 38.66 -1.29 -6.26
C ASP A 294 37.39 -0.54 -6.74
N ARG A 295 36.57 -0.06 -5.79
CA ARG A 295 35.34 0.68 -6.10
C ARG A 295 35.60 2.12 -6.49
N GLU A 296 36.68 2.71 -5.99
CA GLU A 296 37.11 4.04 -6.44
C GLU A 296 37.58 3.98 -7.89
N GLN A 297 38.37 2.97 -8.25
CA GLN A 297 38.80 2.78 -9.63
C GLN A 297 37.62 2.49 -10.57
N TRP A 298 36.65 1.68 -10.13
CA TRP A 298 35.40 1.47 -10.85
C TRP A 298 34.67 2.80 -11.12
N LEU A 299 34.57 3.68 -10.12
CA LEU A 299 33.92 4.97 -10.26
C LEU A 299 34.67 5.88 -11.24
N ARG A 300 36.00 5.98 -11.14
CA ARG A 300 36.84 6.76 -12.08
C ARG A 300 36.63 6.32 -13.53
N ASN A 301 36.67 5.01 -13.78
CA ASN A 301 36.41 4.45 -15.11
C ASN A 301 34.98 4.73 -15.61
N HIS A 302 34.03 4.97 -14.71
CA HIS A 302 32.63 5.31 -15.06
C HIS A 302 32.39 6.81 -15.24
N LEU A 303 33.28 7.67 -14.72
CA LEU A 303 33.23 9.12 -14.86
C LEU A 303 33.85 9.59 -16.18
N ASP A 304 34.82 8.85 -16.70
CA ASP A 304 35.56 9.22 -17.92
C ASP A 304 34.63 9.49 -19.11
N GLY A 305 34.83 10.64 -19.76
CA GLY A 305 34.09 11.09 -20.93
C GLY A 305 32.60 11.41 -20.73
N ARG A 306 32.08 11.47 -19.50
CA ARG A 306 30.65 11.76 -19.25
C ARG A 306 30.40 13.17 -18.73
N ASP A 307 29.37 13.81 -19.27
CA ASP A 307 28.89 15.12 -18.79
C ASP A 307 27.80 15.00 -17.71
N GLU A 308 27.16 13.84 -17.63
CA GLU A 308 26.14 13.51 -16.62
C GLU A 308 26.29 12.06 -16.16
N LEU A 309 26.27 11.84 -14.85
CA LEU A 309 26.29 10.51 -14.26
C LEU A 309 25.36 10.40 -13.05
N TRP A 310 24.52 9.37 -13.07
CA TRP A 310 23.68 8.97 -11.94
C TRP A 310 24.40 7.88 -11.15
N VAL A 311 24.70 8.14 -9.87
CA VAL A 311 25.44 7.22 -9.01
C VAL A 311 24.56 6.81 -7.83
N SER A 312 24.27 5.51 -7.72
CA SER A 312 23.69 4.92 -6.52
C SER A 312 24.81 4.65 -5.51
N VAL A 313 24.70 5.21 -4.30
CA VAL A 313 25.63 5.01 -3.18
C VAL A 313 25.68 3.53 -2.80
N ARG A 314 24.53 2.85 -2.81
CA ARG A 314 24.46 1.39 -2.59
C ARG A 314 25.25 0.59 -3.62
N HIS A 315 25.25 1.04 -4.87
CA HIS A 315 25.96 0.36 -5.95
C HIS A 315 27.46 0.70 -5.96
N ALA A 316 27.80 1.97 -5.75
CA ALA A 316 29.18 2.45 -5.67
C ALA A 316 29.89 1.92 -4.41
N LYS A 317 29.15 1.67 -3.32
CA LYS A 317 29.70 1.30 -2.00
C LYS A 317 30.76 2.30 -1.52
N LEU A 318 30.53 3.58 -1.78
CA LEU A 318 31.40 4.69 -1.38
C LEU A 318 30.55 5.77 -0.72
N PRO A 319 31.07 6.46 0.32
CA PRO A 319 30.32 7.53 0.95
C PRO A 319 30.10 8.71 0.00
N PRO A 320 28.97 9.43 0.12
CA PRO A 320 28.64 10.55 -0.76
C PRO A 320 29.76 11.59 -0.87
N ALA A 321 30.41 11.91 0.25
CA ALA A 321 31.53 12.84 0.30
C ALA A 321 32.71 12.36 -0.58
N ARG A 322 33.04 11.06 -0.54
CA ARG A 322 34.11 10.47 -1.35
C ARG A 322 33.75 10.41 -2.83
N ILE A 323 32.48 10.13 -3.15
CA ILE A 323 31.98 10.19 -4.53
C ILE A 323 32.11 11.62 -5.07
N ALA A 324 31.73 12.63 -4.29
CA ALA A 324 31.84 14.03 -4.67
C ALA A 324 33.30 14.48 -4.84
N GLU A 325 34.21 14.02 -3.98
CA GLU A 325 35.65 14.28 -4.10
C GLU A 325 36.24 13.70 -5.40
N ILE A 326 35.97 12.42 -5.68
CA ILE A 326 36.44 11.75 -6.90
C ILE A 326 35.83 12.39 -8.15
N ALA A 327 34.54 12.73 -8.11
CA ALA A 327 33.86 13.39 -9.22
C ALA A 327 34.42 14.81 -9.46
N GLY A 328 34.70 15.55 -8.39
CA GLY A 328 35.28 16.89 -8.45
C GLY A 328 36.64 16.92 -9.14
N ALA A 329 37.47 15.88 -8.93
CA ALA A 329 38.75 15.73 -9.64
C ALA A 329 38.59 15.58 -11.17
N GLU A 330 37.47 15.03 -11.63
CA GLU A 330 37.14 14.83 -13.06
C GLU A 330 36.25 15.97 -13.63
N GLY A 331 36.04 17.04 -12.85
CA GLY A 331 35.24 18.21 -13.23
C GLY A 331 33.72 17.99 -13.19
N LEU A 332 33.25 16.96 -12.48
CA LEU A 332 31.84 16.67 -12.25
C LEU A 332 31.43 17.10 -10.83
N LEU A 333 30.40 17.93 -10.71
CA LEU A 333 29.90 18.42 -9.43
C LEU A 333 28.55 17.77 -9.08
N PRO A 334 28.25 17.55 -7.79
CA PRO A 334 26.94 17.06 -7.36
C PRO A 334 25.87 18.14 -7.64
N ALA A 335 24.97 17.84 -8.56
CA ALA A 335 23.87 18.72 -8.97
C ALA A 335 22.58 18.45 -8.18
N ALA A 336 22.36 17.20 -7.76
CA ALA A 336 21.23 16.82 -6.91
C ALA A 336 21.54 15.57 -6.10
N GLU A 337 20.89 15.45 -4.94
CA GLU A 337 20.93 14.27 -4.08
C GLU A 337 19.50 13.82 -3.77
N PHE A 338 19.25 12.52 -3.88
CA PHE A 338 17.99 11.87 -3.60
C PHE A 338 18.23 10.76 -2.59
N ALA A 339 17.43 10.68 -1.54
CA ALA A 339 17.66 9.72 -0.47
C ALA A 339 16.36 9.12 0.05
N ASP A 340 16.40 7.82 0.31
CA ASP A 340 15.38 7.10 1.06
C ASP A 340 16.02 6.02 1.95
N SER A 341 15.20 5.18 2.57
CA SER A 341 15.68 4.06 3.40
C SER A 341 16.35 2.93 2.61
N THR A 342 16.22 2.92 1.28
CA THR A 342 16.71 1.83 0.41
C THR A 342 18.03 2.15 -0.28
N ASP A 343 18.27 3.43 -0.58
CA ASP A 343 19.41 3.92 -1.34
C ASP A 343 19.55 5.45 -1.24
N ARG A 344 20.72 5.93 -1.62
CA ARG A 344 21.02 7.34 -1.84
C ARG A 344 21.60 7.50 -3.23
N ILE A 345 21.04 8.40 -4.02
CA ILE A 345 21.36 8.60 -5.43
C ILE A 345 21.92 10.02 -5.59
N LEU A 346 23.09 10.13 -6.20
CA LEU A 346 23.75 11.37 -6.55
C LEU A 346 23.68 11.59 -8.05
N LEU A 347 23.24 12.78 -8.46
CA LEU A 347 23.35 13.27 -9.83
C LEU A 347 24.61 14.11 -9.94
N LEU A 348 25.58 13.65 -10.71
CA LEU A 348 26.83 14.36 -11.00
C LEU A 348 26.71 14.99 -12.39
N ARG A 349 27.04 16.29 -12.50
CA ARG A 349 27.00 17.02 -13.78
C ARG A 349 28.20 17.94 -13.95
N ARG A 350 28.61 18.10 -15.20
CA ARG A 350 29.53 19.15 -15.64
C ARG A 350 28.69 20.40 -15.88
N GLY A 351 29.17 21.60 -15.52
CA GLY A 351 28.40 22.86 -15.44
C GLY A 351 27.75 23.39 -16.74
N SER A 352 27.54 22.56 -17.76
CA SER A 352 26.89 22.88 -19.03
C SER A 352 25.50 22.22 -19.11
N PRO A 353 24.49 22.86 -19.71
CA PRO A 353 23.17 22.26 -19.87
C PRO A 353 23.25 21.00 -20.75
N VAL A 354 22.93 19.85 -20.17
CA VAL A 354 22.97 18.56 -20.86
C VAL A 354 21.74 18.45 -21.78
N PRO A 355 21.92 18.05 -23.06
CA PRO A 355 20.79 17.85 -23.97
C PRO A 355 19.86 16.75 -23.46
N VAL A 356 18.55 17.02 -23.52
CA VAL A 356 17.50 16.07 -23.14
C VAL A 356 17.61 14.82 -24.02
N ARG A 357 17.95 13.68 -23.41
CA ARG A 357 17.97 12.39 -24.12
C ARG A 357 16.54 11.99 -24.49
N LYS A 358 16.30 11.76 -25.80
CA LYS A 358 14.99 11.38 -26.35
C LYS A 358 14.71 9.87 -26.30
N PHE A 359 15.65 9.04 -25.84
CA PHE A 359 15.49 7.59 -25.86
C PHE A 359 14.80 7.09 -24.59
N ARG A 360 13.57 6.58 -24.76
CA ARG A 360 12.72 6.08 -23.67
C ARG A 360 12.92 4.58 -23.48
N MET A 361 13.58 4.20 -22.39
CA MET A 361 13.90 2.79 -22.11
C MET A 361 12.67 1.95 -21.74
N SER A 362 11.60 2.60 -21.26
CA SER A 362 10.30 1.95 -21.01
C SER A 362 9.73 1.29 -22.27
N PHE A 363 9.95 1.87 -23.45
CA PHE A 363 9.57 1.28 -24.72
C PHE A 363 10.41 0.05 -25.06
N THR A 364 11.71 0.06 -24.79
CA THR A 364 12.58 -1.10 -25.03
C THR A 364 12.17 -2.30 -24.16
N GLY A 365 11.77 -2.04 -22.91
CA GLY A 365 11.24 -3.08 -22.02
C GLY A 365 9.92 -3.70 -22.48
N PHE A 366 9.18 -3.06 -23.40
CA PHE A 366 7.93 -3.58 -23.98
C PHE A 366 8.14 -4.16 -25.39
N LEU A 367 8.89 -3.46 -26.23
CA LEU A 367 9.13 -3.82 -27.62
C LEU A 367 9.97 -5.10 -27.75
N ALA A 368 10.94 -5.33 -26.87
CA ALA A 368 11.75 -6.54 -26.96
C ALA A 368 10.93 -7.82 -26.67
N PRO A 369 10.15 -7.92 -25.57
CA PRO A 369 9.24 -9.05 -25.37
C PRO A 369 8.15 -9.17 -26.45
N ALA A 370 7.56 -8.05 -26.88
CA ALA A 370 6.53 -8.06 -27.92
C ALA A 370 7.08 -8.52 -29.27
N GLY A 371 8.27 -8.05 -29.65
CA GLY A 371 8.98 -8.47 -30.85
C GLY A 371 9.35 -9.95 -30.81
N TRP A 372 9.84 -10.44 -29.67
CA TRP A 372 10.10 -11.86 -29.47
C TRP A 372 8.84 -12.71 -29.60
N ALA A 373 7.75 -12.30 -28.94
CA ALA A 373 6.47 -13.01 -29.02
C ALA A 373 5.91 -13.02 -30.44
N ALA A 374 5.98 -11.90 -31.15
CA ALA A 374 5.59 -11.84 -32.56
C ALA A 374 6.45 -12.77 -33.43
N LEU A 375 7.78 -12.71 -33.27
CA LEU A 375 8.71 -13.55 -34.04
C LEU A 375 8.45 -15.04 -33.83
N CYS A 376 8.33 -15.49 -32.57
CA CYS A 376 8.20 -16.90 -32.24
C CYS A 376 6.78 -17.42 -32.49
N PHE A 377 5.74 -16.70 -32.06
CA PHE A 377 4.36 -17.15 -32.18
C PHE A 377 3.83 -16.99 -33.60
N VAL A 378 3.93 -15.78 -34.19
CA VAL A 378 3.44 -15.54 -35.56
C VAL A 378 4.33 -16.27 -36.56
N GLY A 379 5.65 -16.26 -36.38
CA GLY A 379 6.56 -17.04 -37.22
C GLY A 379 6.30 -18.54 -37.16
N GLY A 380 6.05 -19.08 -35.95
CA GLY A 380 5.68 -20.48 -35.77
C GLY A 380 4.35 -20.84 -36.43
N LEU A 381 3.33 -19.98 -36.29
CA LEU A 381 2.02 -20.18 -36.92
C LEU A 381 2.11 -20.14 -38.45
N VAL A 382 2.77 -19.13 -39.01
CA VAL A 382 2.95 -18.98 -40.47
C VAL A 382 3.72 -20.17 -41.02
N THR A 383 4.81 -20.58 -40.36
CA THR A 383 5.60 -21.73 -40.81
C THR A 383 4.78 -23.01 -40.76
N ALA A 384 4.01 -23.24 -39.69
CA ALA A 384 3.12 -24.40 -39.60
C ALA A 384 2.05 -24.41 -40.70
N THR A 385 1.48 -23.26 -41.05
CA THR A 385 0.51 -23.17 -42.16
C THR A 385 1.14 -23.46 -43.52
N LEU A 386 2.41 -23.10 -43.72
CA LEU A 386 3.13 -23.32 -44.98
C LEU A 386 3.62 -24.76 -45.12
N THR A 387 4.02 -25.41 -44.01
CA THR A 387 4.59 -26.78 -44.03
C THR A 387 3.57 -27.87 -43.74
N GLY A 388 2.42 -27.53 -43.15
CA GLY A 388 1.43 -28.49 -42.67
C GLY A 388 1.81 -29.21 -41.38
N ASP A 389 2.89 -28.81 -40.70
CA ASP A 389 3.34 -29.44 -39.44
C ASP A 389 2.91 -28.62 -38.22
N GLU A 390 1.90 -29.10 -37.51
CA GLU A 390 1.35 -28.50 -36.29
C GLU A 390 2.38 -28.43 -35.14
N ARG A 391 3.42 -29.27 -35.15
CA ARG A 391 4.48 -29.25 -34.13
C ARG A 391 5.27 -27.94 -34.15
N ILE A 392 5.38 -27.30 -35.31
CA ILE A 392 6.10 -26.03 -35.46
C ILE A 392 5.34 -24.90 -34.75
N ALA A 393 4.01 -24.91 -34.79
CA ALA A 393 3.19 -23.96 -34.02
C ALA A 393 3.37 -24.16 -32.51
N ALA A 394 3.41 -25.42 -32.05
CA ALA A 394 3.66 -25.74 -30.65
C ALA A 394 5.05 -25.27 -30.17
N ILE A 395 6.10 -25.45 -30.99
CA ILE A 395 7.46 -24.97 -30.70
C ILE A 395 7.48 -23.44 -30.64
N GLY A 396 6.85 -22.74 -31.59
CA GLY A 396 6.77 -21.28 -31.61
C GLY A 396 6.04 -20.72 -30.38
N PHE A 397 4.97 -21.38 -29.96
CA PHE A 397 4.27 -21.04 -28.71
C PHE A 397 5.14 -21.28 -27.48
N ALA A 398 5.81 -22.44 -27.38
CA ALA A 398 6.69 -22.75 -26.25
C ALA A 398 7.84 -21.74 -26.12
N LEU A 399 8.50 -21.38 -27.25
CA LEU A 399 9.56 -20.36 -27.27
C LEU A 399 9.05 -18.97 -26.85
N THR A 400 7.81 -18.64 -27.20
CA THR A 400 7.18 -17.38 -26.77
C THR A 400 6.99 -17.37 -25.26
N VAL A 401 6.39 -18.43 -24.70
CA VAL A 401 6.14 -18.54 -23.26
C VAL A 401 7.43 -18.58 -22.45
N LEU A 402 8.47 -19.26 -22.94
CA LEU A 402 9.76 -19.37 -22.26
C LEU A 402 10.62 -18.11 -22.39
N GLY A 403 10.56 -17.40 -23.52
CA GLY A 403 11.44 -16.25 -23.79
C GLY A 403 10.90 -14.89 -23.30
N VAL A 404 9.58 -14.70 -23.21
CA VAL A 404 9.00 -13.44 -22.72
C VAL A 404 9.38 -13.12 -21.27
N PRO A 405 9.31 -14.05 -20.28
CA PRO A 405 9.67 -13.75 -18.89
C PRO A 405 11.10 -13.23 -18.70
N PRO A 406 12.18 -13.85 -19.24
CA PRO A 406 13.53 -13.31 -19.09
C PRO A 406 13.71 -11.96 -19.79
N LEU A 407 13.05 -11.72 -20.94
CA LEU A 407 13.11 -10.42 -21.63
C LEU A 407 12.46 -9.29 -20.81
N LEU A 408 11.40 -9.59 -20.06
CA LEU A 408 10.81 -8.63 -19.11
C LEU A 408 11.74 -8.30 -17.93
N TRP A 409 12.73 -9.16 -17.65
CA TRP A 409 13.73 -8.99 -16.60
C TRP A 409 15.08 -8.46 -17.09
N VAL A 410 15.32 -8.36 -18.40
CA VAL A 410 16.61 -7.88 -18.96
C VAL A 410 17.04 -6.54 -18.39
N LEU A 411 16.10 -5.61 -18.18
CA LEU A 411 16.41 -4.30 -17.60
C LEU A 411 16.98 -4.42 -16.17
N ARG A 412 16.62 -5.46 -15.42
CA ARG A 412 17.12 -5.71 -14.06
C ARG A 412 18.54 -6.25 -14.02
N ALA A 413 19.06 -6.79 -15.13
CA ALA A 413 20.45 -7.20 -15.24
C ALA A 413 21.41 -5.99 -15.21
N PHE A 414 20.91 -4.79 -15.53
CA PHE A 414 21.73 -3.59 -15.55
C PHE A 414 21.93 -2.99 -14.14
N PRO A 415 23.10 -2.36 -13.90
CA PRO A 415 23.37 -1.75 -12.61
C PRO A 415 22.35 -0.67 -12.24
N ARG A 416 22.09 -0.51 -10.93
CA ARG A 416 21.08 0.45 -10.43
C ARG A 416 21.37 1.89 -10.88
N SER A 417 22.63 2.31 -10.89
CA SER A 417 23.08 3.58 -11.46
C SER A 417 22.59 3.82 -12.90
N VAL A 418 22.69 2.81 -13.76
CA VAL A 418 22.27 2.89 -15.17
C VAL A 418 20.75 2.97 -15.27
N ARG A 419 20.04 2.16 -14.49
CA ARG A 419 18.57 2.16 -14.45
C ARG A 419 18.00 3.48 -13.97
N VAL A 420 18.62 4.12 -12.98
CA VAL A 420 18.24 5.45 -12.52
C VAL A 420 18.45 6.50 -13.62
N GLY A 421 19.56 6.43 -14.36
CA GLY A 421 19.77 7.29 -15.52
C GLY A 421 18.72 7.09 -16.61
N TRP A 422 18.30 5.85 -16.87
CA TRP A 422 17.19 5.57 -17.80
C TRP A 422 15.84 6.07 -17.29
N LEU A 423 15.58 5.92 -15.98
CA LEU A 423 14.38 6.45 -15.34
C LEU A 423 14.33 7.98 -15.46
N ALA A 424 15.44 8.68 -15.21
CA ALA A 424 15.53 10.12 -15.38
C ALA A 424 15.24 10.54 -16.83
N GLY A 425 15.69 9.74 -17.80
CA GLY A 425 15.39 9.90 -19.22
C GLY A 425 13.92 9.76 -19.60
N GLU A 426 13.06 9.19 -18.74
CA GLU A 426 11.61 9.18 -18.99
C GLU A 426 10.99 10.57 -18.80
N PHE A 427 11.61 11.45 -18.01
CA PHE A 427 11.14 12.82 -17.77
C PHE A 427 11.66 13.80 -18.83
N ASP A 428 11.25 13.57 -20.07
CA ASP A 428 11.74 14.24 -21.29
C ASP A 428 11.16 15.65 -21.54
N GLY A 429 10.30 16.14 -20.65
CA GLY A 429 9.60 17.41 -20.79
C GLY A 429 8.18 17.32 -21.36
N SER A 430 7.72 16.13 -21.77
CA SER A 430 6.33 15.84 -22.16
C SER A 430 5.32 16.23 -21.07
N SER A 431 4.08 16.57 -21.46
CA SER A 431 3.02 16.95 -20.52
C SER A 431 2.65 15.85 -19.52
N SER A 432 2.81 14.58 -19.92
CA SER A 432 2.64 13.43 -19.05
C SER A 432 3.54 12.28 -19.47
N VAL A 433 4.04 11.55 -18.48
CA VAL A 433 4.94 10.40 -18.65
C VAL A 433 4.37 9.22 -17.88
N THR A 434 4.31 8.05 -18.53
CA THR A 434 3.78 6.82 -17.96
C THR A 434 4.78 5.68 -18.16
N PHE A 435 5.10 4.96 -17.09
CA PHE A 435 5.99 3.79 -17.11
C PHE A 435 5.69 2.84 -15.94
N PHE A 436 6.20 1.60 -16.02
CA PHE A 436 6.08 0.63 -14.92
C PHE A 436 7.22 0.84 -13.92
N SER A 437 6.89 1.15 -12.67
CA SER A 437 7.90 1.40 -11.63
C SER A 437 8.80 0.18 -11.37
N GLY A 438 8.23 -1.02 -11.52
CA GLY A 438 8.94 -2.30 -11.33
C GLY A 438 10.06 -2.58 -12.33
N GLN A 439 10.09 -1.90 -13.48
CA GLN A 439 11.13 -2.06 -14.51
C GLN A 439 12.49 -1.53 -14.04
N PHE A 440 12.49 -0.43 -13.27
CA PHE A 440 13.72 0.23 -12.84
C PHE A 440 14.24 -0.28 -11.49
N ALA A 441 13.40 -1.00 -10.73
CA ALA A 441 13.69 -1.47 -9.35
C ALA A 441 14.24 -0.37 -8.42
N VAL A 442 13.76 0.86 -8.64
CA VAL A 442 13.96 2.03 -7.78
C VAL A 442 12.73 2.15 -6.89
N SER A 443 12.91 2.60 -5.64
CA SER A 443 11.78 2.76 -4.74
C SER A 443 10.78 3.82 -5.27
N PRO A 444 9.48 3.71 -4.94
CA PRO A 444 8.50 4.71 -5.35
C PRO A 444 8.85 6.12 -4.87
N GLU A 445 9.52 6.24 -3.72
CA GLU A 445 9.88 7.53 -3.14
C GLU A 445 11.03 8.18 -3.91
N LEU A 446 12.09 7.43 -4.24
CA LEU A 446 13.16 7.93 -5.10
C LEU A 446 12.65 8.31 -6.50
N ILE A 447 11.73 7.52 -7.07
CA ILE A 447 11.09 7.86 -8.36
C ILE A 447 10.38 9.21 -8.26
N ARG A 448 9.66 9.47 -7.16
CA ARG A 448 8.95 10.75 -6.94
C ARG A 448 9.91 11.92 -6.76
N GLN A 449 11.01 11.74 -6.02
CA GLN A 449 12.00 12.78 -5.83
C GLN A 449 12.69 13.15 -7.16
N ILE A 450 13.05 12.14 -7.97
CA ILE A 450 13.60 12.34 -9.32
C ILE A 450 12.55 13.04 -10.21
N ALA A 451 11.30 12.58 -10.22
CA ALA A 451 10.22 13.23 -10.98
C ALA A 451 10.05 14.70 -10.60
N ALA A 452 10.03 15.01 -9.30
CA ALA A 452 9.91 16.36 -8.78
C ALA A 452 11.08 17.25 -9.19
N PHE A 453 12.31 16.72 -9.21
CA PHE A 453 13.49 17.43 -9.72
C PHE A 453 13.33 17.83 -11.20
N HIS A 454 12.66 16.99 -12.00
CA HIS A 454 12.32 17.30 -13.39
C HIS A 454 11.02 18.14 -13.56
N GLY A 455 10.42 18.64 -12.46
CA GLY A 455 9.20 19.45 -12.50
C GLY A 455 7.90 18.64 -12.71
N TYR A 456 7.95 17.33 -12.54
CA TYR A 456 6.79 16.46 -12.64
C TYR A 456 6.15 16.19 -11.28
N TYR A 457 4.82 16.11 -11.25
CA TYR A 457 4.05 15.68 -10.10
C TYR A 457 3.34 14.35 -10.38
N PHE A 458 3.16 13.56 -9.33
CA PHE A 458 2.45 12.29 -9.42
C PHE A 458 0.98 12.52 -9.75
N ARG A 459 0.47 11.85 -10.78
CA ARG A 459 -0.93 11.96 -11.23
C ARG A 459 -1.76 10.74 -10.84
N SER A 460 -1.28 9.54 -11.16
CA SER A 460 -2.02 8.30 -10.88
C SER A 460 -1.10 7.09 -10.82
N GLN A 461 -1.60 6.03 -10.19
CA GLN A 461 -1.01 4.70 -10.25
C GLN A 461 -2.09 3.66 -10.55
N THR A 462 -1.75 2.68 -11.37
CA THR A 462 -2.60 1.55 -11.70
C THR A 462 -1.79 0.28 -11.49
N ALA A 463 -2.21 -0.55 -10.55
CA ALA A 463 -1.62 -1.86 -10.36
C ALA A 463 -2.13 -2.82 -11.45
N THR A 464 -1.22 -3.46 -12.18
CA THR A 464 -1.55 -4.55 -13.09
C THR A 464 -1.00 -5.86 -12.52
N ASN A 465 -1.82 -6.91 -12.56
CA ASN A 465 -1.42 -8.23 -12.06
C ASN A 465 -0.27 -8.84 -12.86
N ALA A 466 -0.08 -8.41 -14.12
CA ALA A 466 0.91 -8.96 -15.03
C ALA A 466 2.27 -8.24 -15.02
N GLN A 467 2.31 -6.92 -14.77
CA GLN A 467 3.50 -6.09 -15.02
C GLN A 467 3.85 -5.14 -13.85
N GLY A 468 3.11 -5.21 -12.74
CA GLY A 468 3.35 -4.43 -11.54
C GLY A 468 2.66 -3.06 -11.55
N THR A 469 3.22 -2.08 -10.86
CA THR A 469 2.59 -0.76 -10.71
C THR A 469 2.94 0.15 -11.89
N LEU A 470 1.96 0.45 -12.73
CA LEU A 470 2.03 1.52 -13.72
C LEU A 470 1.88 2.86 -13.02
N VAL A 471 2.83 3.77 -13.19
CA VAL A 471 2.80 5.11 -12.59
C VAL A 471 2.73 6.16 -13.68
N THR A 472 1.89 7.17 -13.46
CA THR A 472 1.73 8.32 -14.36
C THR A 472 2.13 9.60 -13.63
N TYR A 473 3.02 10.37 -14.25
CA TYR A 473 3.46 11.68 -13.81
C TYR A 473 3.03 12.73 -14.83
N ALA A 474 2.70 13.93 -14.37
CA ALA A 474 2.32 15.07 -15.21
C ALA A 474 3.18 16.29 -14.90
N ARG A 475 3.32 17.19 -15.87
CA ARG A 475 4.02 18.46 -15.71
C ARG A 475 3.00 19.59 -15.82
N LEU A 476 2.99 20.50 -14.84
CA LEU A 476 2.18 21.73 -14.94
C LEU A 476 2.84 22.62 -15.98
N ARG A 477 2.05 23.11 -16.93
CA ARG A 477 2.50 24.11 -17.90
C ARG A 477 2.56 25.48 -17.26
#